data_AF-A0A961Q2N2-F1
#
_entry.id   AF-A0A961Q2N2-F1
#
_cell.length_a   1.000
_cell.length_b   1.000
_cell.length_c   1.000
_cell.angle_alpha   90.00
_cell.angle_beta   90.00
_cell.angle_gamma   90.00
#
_symmetry.space_group_name_H-M   'P 1'
#
loop_
_entity.id
_entity.type
_entity.pdbx_description
1 polymer ?
#
loop_
_entity_poly.entity_id
_entity_poly.type
_entity_poly.pdbx_seq_one_letter_code
_entity_poly.pdbx_strand_id
1 'polypeptide(L)'
;ILGILARGFDGLQLVPMLIISPLVFLGGSFYSIEMLPPLWQKITLLNPVVYLVSGFRWSFFGAGDVGIGISLLAISAFSLACLGVVWWIFRTGYRLRN
;
A
#
# COMPACT_ATOMS: atom_id res chain seq x y z
N ILE A 1 -6.90 -10.67 0.08
CA ILE A 1 -5.93 -11.60 0.70
C ILE A 1 -6.20 -11.76 2.20
N LEU A 2 -6.22 -10.69 3.00
CA LEU A 2 -6.49 -10.74 4.45
C LEU A 2 -7.79 -11.46 4.81
N GLY A 3 -8.87 -11.26 4.05
CA GLY A 3 -10.15 -11.97 4.26
C GLY A 3 -10.08 -13.48 4.08
N ILE A 4 -9.14 -14.01 3.29
CA ILE A 4 -8.94 -15.45 3.12
C ILE A 4 -8.11 -16.03 4.27
N LEU A 5 -7.18 -15.25 4.83
CA LEU A 5 -6.26 -15.67 5.89
C LEU A 5 -6.83 -15.50 7.31
N ALA A 6 -7.67 -14.48 7.54
CA ALA A 6 -8.30 -14.22 8.82
C ALA A 6 -9.16 -15.41 9.29
N ARG A 7 -9.03 -15.79 10.56
CA ARG A 7 -9.80 -16.89 11.18
C ARG A 7 -11.14 -16.43 11.77
N GLY A 8 -11.41 -15.11 11.78
CA GLY A 8 -12.61 -14.48 12.32
C GLY A 8 -12.62 -12.96 12.08
N PHE A 9 -13.75 -12.31 12.36
CA PHE A 9 -13.94 -10.86 12.15
C PHE A 9 -12.95 -9.99 12.95
N ASP A 10 -12.54 -10.42 14.14
CA ASP A 10 -11.61 -9.67 15.00
C ASP A 10 -10.24 -9.49 14.34
N GLY A 11 -9.73 -10.55 13.68
CA GLY A 11 -8.47 -10.50 12.94
C GLY A 11 -8.55 -9.62 11.69
N LEU A 12 -9.74 -9.46 11.11
CA LEU A 12 -9.96 -8.61 9.95
C LEU A 12 -9.93 -7.12 10.31
N GLN A 13 -10.43 -6.74 11.49
CA GLN A 13 -10.42 -5.35 11.99
C GLN A 13 -9.10 -4.96 12.66
N LEU A 14 -8.40 -5.91 13.27
CA LEU A 14 -7.09 -5.67 13.88
C LEU A 14 -6.04 -5.20 12.87
N VAL A 15 -6.00 -5.80 11.67
CA VAL A 15 -5.00 -5.48 10.65
C VAL A 15 -5.07 -4.01 10.18
N PRO A 16 -6.24 -3.46 9.85
CA PRO A 16 -6.40 -2.03 9.58
C PRO A 16 -5.86 -1.12 10.68
N MET A 17 -6.15 -1.43 11.95
CA MET A 17 -5.74 -0.57 13.06
C MET A 17 -4.25 -0.67 13.38
N LEU A 18 -3.69 -1.88 13.41
CA LEU A 18 -2.32 -2.11 13.87
C LEU A 18 -1.27 -1.99 12.77
N ILE A 19 -1.63 -2.22 11.51
CA ILE A 19 -0.67 -2.24 10.39
C ILE A 19 -0.98 -1.14 9.38
N ILE A 20 -2.21 -1.04 8.90
CA ILE A 20 -2.53 -0.09 7.81
C ILE A 20 -2.45 1.36 8.32
N SER A 21 -3.04 1.64 9.47
CA SER A 21 -3.05 2.98 10.07
C SER A 21 -1.62 3.56 10.21
N PRO A 22 -0.65 2.89 10.88
CA PRO A 22 0.71 3.42 10.96
C PRO A 22 1.40 3.48 9.60
N LEU A 23 1.13 2.55 8.68
CA LEU A 23 1.67 2.62 7.31
C LEU A 23 1.19 3.86 6.54
N VAL A 24 -0.07 4.25 6.70
CA VAL A 24 -0.64 5.44 6.05
C VAL A 24 -0.08 6.71 6.66
N PHE A 25 0.06 6.75 7.99
CA PHE A 25 0.72 7.87 8.67
C PHE A 25 2.16 8.02 8.19
N LEU A 26 2.94 6.95 8.22
CA LEU A 26 4.35 6.92 7.78
C LEU A 26 4.50 7.12 6.27
N GLY A 27 3.44 6.87 5.51
CA GLY A 27 3.36 6.97 4.06
C GLY A 27 3.23 8.38 3.50
N GLY A 28 3.42 9.43 4.31
CA GLY A 28 3.41 10.81 3.83
C GLY A 28 2.02 11.39 3.56
N SER A 29 0.95 10.77 4.09
CA SER A 29 -0.42 11.30 4.01
C SER A 29 -0.56 12.69 4.65
N PHE A 30 0.25 12.98 5.67
CA PHE A 30 0.19 14.23 6.44
C PHE A 30 1.43 15.10 6.28
N TYR A 31 2.52 14.60 5.69
CA TYR A 31 3.80 15.28 5.55
C TYR A 31 4.50 14.88 4.26
N SER A 32 5.18 15.84 3.63
CA SER A 32 6.02 15.55 2.47
C SER A 32 7.25 14.75 2.90
N ILE A 33 7.69 13.85 2.01
CA ILE A 33 8.81 12.93 2.27
C ILE A 33 10.12 13.70 2.51
N GLU A 34 10.25 14.87 1.90
CA GLU A 34 11.42 15.75 2.00
C GLU A 34 11.60 16.38 3.39
N MET A 35 10.56 16.39 4.23
CA MET A 35 10.64 16.91 5.60
C MET A 35 11.24 15.90 6.59
N LEU A 36 11.40 14.64 6.18
CA LEU A 36 11.89 13.56 7.05
C LEU A 36 13.42 13.49 7.01
N PRO A 37 14.07 13.14 8.14
CA PRO A 37 15.50 12.82 8.16
C PRO A 37 15.84 11.72 7.14
N PRO A 38 17.06 11.69 6.59
CA PRO A 38 17.44 10.80 5.48
C PRO A 38 17.26 9.29 5.77
N LEU A 39 17.25 8.89 7.04
CA LEU A 39 16.96 7.53 7.46
C LEU A 39 15.48 7.17 7.22
N TRP A 40 14.58 8.05 7.64
CA TRP A 40 13.13 7.87 7.53
C TRP A 40 12.65 8.01 6.10
N GLN A 41 13.25 8.91 5.32
CA GLN A 41 12.99 9.01 3.88
C GLN A 41 13.19 7.68 3.15
N LYS A 42 14.28 6.94 3.45
CA LYS A 42 14.54 5.62 2.85
C LYS A 42 13.53 4.56 3.30
N ILE A 43 13.14 4.57 4.58
CA ILE A 43 12.14 3.64 5.13
C ILE A 43 10.77 3.90 4.50
N THR A 44 10.40 5.18 4.38
CA THR A 44 9.14 5.62 3.76
C THR A 44 9.12 5.26 2.28
N LEU A 45 10.21 5.41 1.52
CA LEU A 45 10.26 5.02 0.09
C LEU A 45 10.03 3.52 -0.17
N LEU A 46 10.21 2.64 0.82
CA LEU A 46 9.85 1.22 0.72
C LEU A 46 8.35 0.97 0.86
N ASN A 47 7.59 1.95 1.34
CA ASN A 47 6.18 1.84 1.61
C ASN A 47 5.35 2.15 0.35
N PRO A 48 4.55 1.19 -0.18
CA PRO A 48 3.75 1.40 -1.39
C PRO A 48 2.69 2.51 -1.23
N VAL A 49 2.26 2.82 0.00
CA VAL A 49 1.29 3.87 0.29
C VAL A 49 1.83 5.27 -0.07
N VAL A 50 3.15 5.46 -0.02
CA VAL A 50 3.79 6.74 -0.37
C VAL A 50 3.60 7.10 -1.83
N TYR A 51 3.76 6.12 -2.72
CA TYR A 51 3.55 6.32 -4.16
C TYR A 51 2.07 6.61 -4.46
N LEU A 52 1.15 5.96 -3.73
CA LEU A 52 -0.29 6.25 -3.78
C LEU A 52 -0.61 7.70 -3.40
N VAL A 53 -0.09 8.16 -2.25
CA VAL A 53 -0.32 9.52 -1.73
C VAL A 53 0.33 10.57 -2.63
N SER A 54 1.57 10.34 -3.09
CA SER A 54 2.27 11.26 -4.00
C SER A 54 1.53 11.40 -5.34
N GLY A 55 1.06 10.29 -5.92
CA GLY A 55 0.25 10.31 -7.14
C GLY A 55 -1.09 11.03 -6.97
N PHE A 56 -1.77 10.82 -5.84
CA PHE A 56 -3.01 11.53 -5.51
C PHE A 56 -2.78 13.03 -5.34
N ARG A 57 -1.74 13.45 -4.58
CA ARG A 57 -1.35 14.86 -4.45
C ARG A 57 -1.07 15.50 -5.80
N TRP A 58 -0.34 14.80 -6.66
CA TRP A 58 -0.07 15.29 -8.01
C TRP A 58 -1.36 15.47 -8.83
N SER A 59 -2.33 14.56 -8.72
CA SER A 59 -3.62 14.67 -9.44
C SER A 59 -4.44 15.92 -9.07
N PHE A 60 -4.28 16.46 -7.86
CA PHE A 60 -5.00 17.65 -7.40
C PHE A 60 -4.19 18.94 -7.55
N PHE A 61 -2.88 18.89 -7.28
CA PHE A 61 -2.03 20.07 -7.17
C PHE A 61 -1.04 20.23 -8.33
N GLY A 62 -0.93 19.24 -9.24
CA GLY A 62 0.04 19.24 -10.34
C GLY A 62 1.51 19.11 -9.90
N ALA A 63 1.76 18.98 -8.59
CA ALA A 63 3.06 18.80 -7.96
C ALA A 63 3.00 17.62 -6.98
N GLY A 64 3.93 16.68 -7.09
CA GLY A 64 4.06 15.53 -6.21
C GLY A 64 5.54 15.28 -5.92
N ASP A 65 5.85 14.83 -4.70
CA ASP A 65 7.21 14.62 -4.20
C ASP A 65 7.98 13.55 -5.03
N VAL A 66 7.27 12.72 -5.80
CA VAL A 66 7.82 11.69 -6.69
C VAL A 66 7.20 11.81 -8.08
N GLY A 67 8.02 11.68 -9.13
CA GLY A 67 7.57 11.77 -10.52
C GLY A 67 6.36 10.89 -10.84
N ILE A 68 5.36 11.46 -11.52
CA ILE A 68 4.07 10.83 -11.81
C ILE A 68 4.23 9.45 -12.42
N GLY A 69 5.11 9.33 -13.43
CA GLY A 69 5.33 8.08 -14.15
C GLY A 69 5.73 6.94 -13.21
N ILE A 70 6.60 7.22 -12.24
CA ILE A 70 7.05 6.24 -11.25
C ILE A 70 5.91 5.88 -10.29
N SER A 71 5.13 6.87 -9.84
CA SER A 71 3.99 6.64 -8.94
C SER A 71 2.92 5.79 -9.61
N LEU A 72 2.55 6.09 -10.86
CA LEU A 72 1.57 5.32 -11.64
C LEU A 72 2.04 3.90 -11.93
N LEU A 73 3.31 3.72 -12.28
CA LEU A 73 3.91 2.41 -12.55
C LEU A 73 3.99 1.57 -11.26
N ALA A 74 4.34 2.17 -10.12
CA ALA A 74 4.36 1.50 -8.83
C ALA A 74 2.96 1.03 -8.38
N ILE A 75 1.94 1.89 -8.52
CA ILE A 75 0.56 1.57 -8.16
C ILE A 75 0.01 0.45 -9.06
N SER A 76 0.20 0.57 -10.37
CA SER A 76 -0.27 -0.43 -11.33
C SER A 76 0.44 -1.77 -11.14
N ALA A 77 1.76 -1.78 -10.93
CA ALA A 77 2.52 -2.97 -10.60
C ALA A 77 2.05 -3.63 -9.29
N PHE A 78 1.83 -2.84 -8.23
CA PHE A 78 1.32 -3.34 -6.95
C PHE A 78 -0.08 -3.94 -7.07
N SER A 79 -0.97 -3.28 -7.84
CA SER A 79 -2.32 -3.77 -8.10
C SER A 79 -2.30 -5.09 -8.88
N LEU A 80 -1.50 -5.18 -9.95
CA LEU A 80 -1.32 -6.40 -10.73
C LEU A 80 -0.71 -7.53 -9.90
N ALA A 81 0.25 -7.22 -9.01
CA ALA A 81 0.81 -8.18 -8.08
C ALA A 81 -0.26 -8.72 -7.11
N CYS A 82 -1.10 -7.84 -6.54
CA CYS A 82 -2.20 -8.26 -5.68
C CYS A 82 -3.21 -9.15 -6.42
N LEU A 83 -3.58 -8.80 -7.66
CA LEU A 83 -4.45 -9.61 -8.50
C LEU A 83 -3.82 -10.96 -8.86
N GLY A 84 -2.52 -10.99 -9.17
CA GLY A 84 -1.78 -12.22 -9.42
C GLY A 84 -1.73 -13.15 -8.21
N VAL A 85 -1.52 -12.60 -7.01
CA VAL A 85 -1.58 -13.36 -5.75
C VAL A 85 -2.99 -13.90 -5.50
N VAL A 86 -4.03 -13.08 -5.72
CA VAL A 86 -5.42 -13.55 -5.59
C VAL A 86 -5.69 -14.68 -6.58
N TRP A 87 -5.32 -14.52 -7.86
CA TRP A 87 -5.48 -15.55 -8.88
C TRP A 87 -4.73 -16.84 -8.52
N TRP A 88 -3.53 -16.73 -7.97
CA TRP A 88 -2.75 -17.88 -7.51
C TRP A 88 -3.42 -18.58 -6.33
N ILE A 89 -3.94 -17.84 -5.34
CA ILE A 89 -4.70 -18.41 -4.21
C ILE A 89 -5.94 -19.16 -4.73
N PHE A 90 -6.66 -18.60 -5.71
CA PHE A 90 -7.78 -19.30 -6.35
C PHE A 90 -7.35 -20.56 -7.10
N ARG A 91 -6.21 -20.52 -7.82
CA ARG A 91 -5.68 -21.66 -8.56
C ARG A 91 -5.14 -22.78 -7.66
N THR A 92 -4.59 -22.45 -6.49
CA THR A 92 -4.05 -23.43 -5.53
C THR A 92 -5.09 -24.02 -4.60
N GLY A 93 -6.33 -23.53 -4.63
CA GLY A 93 -7.41 -24.06 -3.79
C GLY A 93 -7.22 -23.82 -2.29
N TYR A 94 -6.26 -22.97 -1.88
CA TYR A 94 -5.92 -22.79 -0.48
C TYR A 94 -7.06 -22.09 0.26
N ARG A 95 -7.78 -22.84 1.11
CA ARG A 95 -9.04 -22.46 1.82
C ARG A 95 -10.28 -22.25 0.95
N LEU A 96 -10.26 -22.60 -0.34
CA LEU A 96 -11.49 -22.82 -1.09
C LEU A 96 -12.05 -24.17 -0.64
N ARG A 97 -12.75 -24.12 0.48
CA ARG A 97 -13.52 -25.24 1.03
C ARG A 97 -14.51 -25.67 -0.06
N ASN A 98 -14.54 -26.96 -0.37
CA ASN A 98 -15.70 -27.59 -1.00
C ASN A 98 -16.93 -27.39 -0.10
#